data_AF-A0A0C2JPX8-F1
#
_entry.id   AF-A0A0C2JPX8-F1
#
_cell.length_a   1.000
_cell.length_b   1.000
_cell.length_c   1.000
_cell.angle_alpha   90.00
_cell.angle_beta   90.00
_cell.angle_gamma   90.00
#
_symmetry.space_group_name_H-M   'P 1'
#
loop_
_entity.id
_entity.type
_entity.pdbx_description
1 polymer ?
#
loop_
_entity_poly.entity_id
_entity_poly.type
_entity_poly.pdbx_seq_one_letter_code
_entity_poly.pdbx_strand_id
1 'polypeptide(L)'
;MKKESNRQLFEMTDRQELPNGVPKKKNGFASRFPHGVYFGSYVDSDIDKSLKFLLTNYKNSDSFRKTVNRYERKFVARSEQSPDDYIVIYHLTDLSSVNIVQKLCDYYLCNWFYCPSHGKFKFTRPDSDPFKPSIQDISVSRYIVNIEDK
;
A
#
# COMPACT_ATOMS: atom_id res chain seq x y z
N MET A 1 -42.61 -38.40 14.30
CA MET A 1 -41.53 -37.42 14.55
C MET A 1 -40.39 -37.68 13.58
N LYS A 2 -40.12 -36.73 12.69
CA LYS A 2 -38.80 -36.22 12.26
C LYS A 2 -39.02 -35.45 10.95
N LYS A 3 -38.94 -34.13 11.08
CA LYS A 3 -38.71 -33.21 9.96
C LYS A 3 -37.26 -33.38 9.55
N GLU A 4 -36.98 -33.60 8.29
CA GLU A 4 -35.65 -33.35 7.74
C GLU A 4 -35.80 -32.62 6.40
N SER A 5 -35.58 -31.32 6.51
CA SER A 5 -35.39 -30.38 5.42
C SER A 5 -33.99 -30.60 4.87
N ASN A 6 -33.86 -30.80 3.56
CA ASN A 6 -32.71 -30.32 2.79
C ASN A 6 -33.08 -30.26 1.30
N ARG A 7 -33.41 -29.05 0.83
CA ARG A 7 -33.38 -28.69 -0.59
C ARG A 7 -31.93 -28.78 -1.07
N GLN A 8 -31.61 -29.81 -1.85
CA GLN A 8 -30.46 -29.81 -2.75
C GLN A 8 -30.95 -29.39 -4.14
N LEU A 9 -30.49 -28.23 -4.59
CA LEU A 9 -30.65 -27.62 -5.91
C LEU A 9 -29.55 -26.53 -5.93
N PHE A 10 -28.51 -26.54 -6.76
CA PHE A 10 -28.35 -26.94 -8.14
C PHE A 10 -26.95 -27.49 -8.38
N GLU A 11 -26.87 -28.66 -9.04
CA GLU A 11 -25.72 -29.05 -9.85
C GLU A 11 -25.81 -28.32 -11.19
N MET A 12 -24.81 -27.52 -11.52
CA MET A 12 -24.44 -27.17 -12.90
C MET A 12 -22.93 -26.95 -12.93
N THR A 13 -22.22 -28.07 -13.05
CA THR A 13 -20.78 -28.09 -13.28
C THR A 13 -20.56 -28.03 -14.78
N ASP A 14 -20.29 -26.83 -15.33
CA ASP A 14 -19.76 -26.71 -16.68
C ASP A 14 -18.34 -27.29 -16.70
N ARG A 15 -18.25 -28.53 -17.17
CA ARG A 15 -17.01 -29.16 -17.63
C ARG A 15 -16.61 -28.51 -18.95
N GLN A 16 -15.66 -27.58 -18.92
CA GLN A 16 -14.75 -27.39 -20.05
C GLN A 16 -13.44 -28.10 -19.75
N GLU A 17 -13.31 -29.30 -20.33
CA GLU A 17 -12.06 -30.04 -20.42
C GLU A 17 -11.14 -29.31 -21.42
N LEU A 18 -9.96 -28.88 -20.96
CA LEU A 18 -8.86 -28.45 -21.82
C LEU A 18 -7.76 -29.52 -21.82
N PRO A 19 -7.17 -29.84 -22.98
CA PRO A 19 -6.31 -31.00 -23.16
C PRO A 19 -4.92 -30.85 -22.52
N ASN A 20 -4.43 -32.01 -22.10
CA ASN A 20 -3.12 -32.38 -21.58
C ASN A 20 -1.91 -31.55 -22.06
N GLY A 21 -1.01 -31.17 -21.13
CA GLY A 21 0.38 -30.90 -21.51
C GLY A 21 1.29 -30.01 -20.68
N VAL A 22 0.87 -29.40 -19.56
CA VAL A 22 1.78 -28.55 -18.75
C VAL A 22 1.68 -28.89 -17.26
N PRO A 23 2.78 -29.28 -16.57
CA PRO A 23 2.74 -29.47 -15.13
C PRO A 23 2.56 -28.10 -14.47
N LYS A 24 1.32 -27.79 -14.05
CA LYS A 24 1.07 -26.69 -13.12
C LYS A 24 1.76 -27.03 -11.80
N LYS A 25 2.92 -26.43 -11.54
CA LYS A 25 3.49 -26.33 -10.18
C LYS A 25 2.47 -25.57 -9.33
N LYS A 26 1.60 -26.32 -8.64
CA LYS A 26 0.74 -25.80 -7.58
C LYS A 26 1.63 -25.48 -6.38
N ASN A 27 2.24 -24.29 -6.37
CA ASN A 27 2.74 -23.71 -5.13
C ASN A 27 1.54 -23.15 -4.36
N GLY A 28 0.70 -24.05 -3.85
CA GLY A 28 -0.29 -23.73 -2.85
C GLY A 28 0.41 -23.50 -1.51
N PHE A 29 0.85 -22.27 -1.26
CA PHE A 29 1.20 -21.83 0.08
C PHE A 29 -0.09 -21.66 0.89
N ALA A 30 -0.64 -22.78 1.37
CA ALA A 30 -1.68 -22.77 2.38
C ALA A 30 -1.06 -22.37 3.73
N SER A 31 -1.00 -21.07 4.00
CA SER A 31 -0.68 -20.54 5.33
C SER A 31 -1.83 -20.84 6.29
N ARG A 32 -1.59 -21.65 7.32
CA ARG A 32 -2.56 -22.05 8.37
C ARG A 32 -2.86 -20.96 9.41
N PHE A 33 -2.68 -19.69 9.06
CA PHE A 33 -3.08 -18.54 9.87
C PHE A 33 -3.61 -17.47 8.91
N PRO A 34 -4.73 -16.79 9.19
CA PRO A 34 -5.19 -15.67 8.38
C PRO A 34 -4.26 -14.49 8.66
N HIS A 35 -3.06 -14.52 8.09
CA HIS A 35 -2.21 -13.35 8.00
C HIS A 35 -2.90 -12.41 7.02
N GLY A 36 -3.69 -11.47 7.55
CA GLY A 36 -4.30 -10.42 6.75
C GLY A 36 -3.20 -9.64 6.05
N VAL A 37 -3.16 -9.72 4.73
CA VAL A 37 -2.22 -8.95 3.93
C VAL A 37 -3.00 -7.82 3.28
N TYR A 38 -2.48 -6.62 3.41
CA TYR A 38 -3.05 -5.42 2.80
C TYR A 38 -2.21 -5.03 1.59
N PHE A 39 -2.87 -4.71 0.49
CA PHE A 39 -2.25 -4.22 -0.74
C PHE A 39 -2.89 -2.88 -1.08
N GLY A 40 -2.11 -1.99 -1.65
CA GLY A 40 -2.63 -0.74 -2.20
C GLY A 40 -1.80 -0.29 -3.40
N SER A 41 -2.49 0.31 -4.35
CA SER A 41 -1.90 1.07 -5.45
C SER A 41 -2.34 2.52 -5.30
N TYR A 42 -1.50 3.45 -5.71
CA TYR A 42 -1.92 4.84 -5.75
C TYR A 42 -3.07 5.03 -6.76
N VAL A 43 -3.93 6.01 -6.48
CA VAL A 43 -4.94 6.53 -7.41
C VAL A 43 -4.84 8.06 -7.36
N ASP A 44 -4.99 8.74 -8.49
CA ASP A 44 -4.78 10.20 -8.54
C ASP A 44 -5.64 10.97 -7.53
N SER A 45 -6.88 10.53 -7.30
CA SER A 45 -7.78 11.10 -6.28
C SER A 45 -7.29 10.98 -4.84
N ASP A 46 -6.42 10.01 -4.57
CA ASP A 46 -5.88 9.78 -3.24
C ASP A 46 -4.64 10.64 -2.98
N ILE A 47 -3.95 11.10 -4.03
CA ILE A 47 -2.76 11.97 -3.89
C ILE A 47 -3.12 13.24 -3.11
N ASP A 48 -4.19 13.94 -3.50
CA ASP A 48 -4.57 15.21 -2.87
C ASP A 48 -5.00 15.03 -1.42
N LYS A 49 -5.78 13.98 -1.14
CA LYS A 49 -6.21 13.63 0.22
C LYS A 49 -5.01 13.28 1.09
N SER A 50 -4.08 12.49 0.55
CA SER A 50 -2.89 12.05 1.25
C SER A 50 -1.92 13.20 1.48
N LEU A 51 -1.76 14.09 0.52
CA LEU A 51 -0.96 15.30 0.66
C LEU A 51 -1.58 16.26 1.70
N LYS A 52 -2.90 16.51 1.66
CA LYS A 52 -3.61 17.31 2.68
C LYS A 52 -3.37 16.72 4.07
N PHE A 53 -3.56 15.42 4.24
CA PHE A 53 -3.32 14.72 5.50
C PHE A 53 -1.86 14.89 5.99
N LEU A 54 -0.89 14.65 5.12
CA LEU A 54 0.53 14.77 5.46
C LEU A 54 0.85 16.20 5.89
N LEU A 55 0.46 17.22 5.12
CA LEU A 55 0.78 18.62 5.40
C LEU A 55 0.11 19.14 6.67
N THR A 56 -1.16 18.82 6.90
CA THR A 56 -1.88 19.24 8.10
C THR A 56 -1.23 18.67 9.36
N ASN A 57 -0.86 17.39 9.36
CA ASN A 57 -0.26 16.78 10.54
C ASN A 57 1.22 17.14 10.71
N TYR A 58 1.95 17.34 9.60
CA TYR A 58 3.37 17.72 9.62
C TYR A 58 3.61 19.07 10.28
N LYS A 59 2.71 20.04 10.07
CA LYS A 59 2.77 21.37 10.69
C LYS A 59 2.43 21.35 12.18
N ASN A 60 1.59 20.40 12.61
CA ASN A 60 0.99 20.40 13.95
C ASN A 60 1.65 19.42 14.94
N SER A 61 2.53 18.51 14.48
CA SER A 61 3.14 17.51 15.35
C SER A 61 4.61 17.23 15.01
N ASP A 62 5.48 17.51 15.99
CA ASP A 62 6.92 17.23 15.90
C ASP A 62 7.23 15.74 15.76
N SER A 63 6.47 14.89 16.46
CA SER A 63 6.60 13.44 16.36
C SER A 63 6.22 12.94 14.96
N PHE A 64 5.09 13.44 14.43
CA PHE A 64 4.65 13.13 13.08
C PHE A 64 5.69 13.56 12.04
N ARG A 65 6.20 14.79 12.16
CA ARG A 65 7.26 15.35 11.30
C ARG A 65 8.51 14.46 11.28
N LYS A 66 8.99 14.01 12.45
CA LYS A 66 10.13 13.09 12.55
C LYS A 66 9.86 11.76 11.82
N THR A 67 8.66 11.22 11.95
CA THR A 67 8.26 9.97 11.30
C THR A 67 8.18 10.11 9.78
N VAL A 68 7.55 11.18 9.28
CA VAL A 68 7.52 11.51 7.84
C VAL A 68 8.93 11.62 7.30
N ASN A 69 9.78 12.47 7.89
CA ASN A 69 11.14 12.69 7.41
C ASN A 69 11.99 11.41 7.43
N ARG A 70 11.78 10.54 8.42
CA ARG A 70 12.48 9.26 8.51
C ARG A 70 12.13 8.36 7.33
N TYR A 71 10.86 8.26 6.97
CA TYR A 71 10.42 7.36 5.92
C TYR A 71 10.60 7.95 4.53
N GLU A 72 10.33 9.24 4.33
CA GLU A 72 10.49 9.96 3.07
C GLU A 72 11.92 9.82 2.50
N ARG A 73 12.96 9.90 3.35
CA ARG A 73 14.35 9.64 2.93
C ARG A 73 14.53 8.29 2.23
N LYS A 74 13.76 7.25 2.61
CA LYS A 74 13.81 5.93 1.96
C LYS A 74 13.17 5.93 0.57
N PHE A 75 12.20 6.81 0.32
CA PHE A 75 11.60 6.98 -1.00
C PHE A 75 12.56 7.72 -1.95
N VAL A 76 13.28 8.72 -1.43
CA VAL A 76 14.23 9.53 -2.20
C VAL A 76 15.54 8.80 -2.47
N ALA A 77 16.09 8.06 -1.50
CA ALA A 77 17.42 7.43 -1.59
C ALA A 77 17.57 6.30 -2.64
N ARG A 78 16.57 6.02 -3.46
CA ARG A 78 16.58 4.90 -4.44
C ARG A 78 16.75 5.33 -5.89
N SER A 79 17.02 6.60 -6.20
CA SER A 79 17.29 6.99 -7.59
C SER A 79 18.55 6.33 -8.21
N GLU A 80 19.20 5.37 -7.53
CA GLU A 80 20.47 4.75 -7.93
C GLU A 80 20.46 3.20 -8.00
N GLN A 81 19.36 2.51 -7.67
CA GLN A 81 19.32 1.04 -7.63
C GLN A 81 18.11 0.46 -8.38
N SER A 82 18.41 -0.39 -9.37
CA SER A 82 17.57 -1.29 -10.20
C SER A 82 16.04 -1.09 -10.17
N PRO A 83 15.39 -0.88 -11.32
CA PRO A 83 13.94 -0.60 -11.42
C PRO A 83 13.04 -1.72 -10.87
N ASP A 84 13.52 -2.97 -10.83
CA ASP A 84 12.73 -4.12 -10.35
C ASP A 84 12.78 -4.34 -8.83
N ASP A 85 13.61 -3.58 -8.10
CA ASP A 85 13.74 -3.81 -6.67
C ASP A 85 12.58 -3.13 -5.93
N TYR A 86 11.93 -3.86 -5.02
CA TYR A 86 11.03 -3.30 -3.99
C TYR A 86 11.82 -2.82 -2.76
N ILE A 87 11.37 -1.74 -2.12
CA ILE A 87 11.90 -1.31 -0.81
C ILE A 87 11.13 -2.04 0.29
N VAL A 88 11.84 -2.50 1.33
CA VAL A 88 11.24 -3.11 2.51
C VAL A 88 11.52 -2.30 3.77
N ILE A 89 10.46 -2.00 4.52
CA ILE A 89 10.51 -1.49 5.89
C ILE A 89 10.11 -2.65 6.81
N TYR A 90 10.99 -2.94 7.78
CA TYR A 90 10.76 -3.94 8.81
C TYR A 90 10.30 -3.27 10.12
N HIS A 91 9.64 -4.05 10.97
CA HIS A 91 9.17 -3.62 12.29
C HIS A 91 8.20 -2.42 12.27
N LEU A 92 7.46 -2.26 11.18
CA LEU A 92 6.37 -1.28 11.05
C LEU A 92 5.08 -1.86 11.65
N THR A 93 5.00 -1.87 12.97
CA THR A 93 3.87 -2.44 13.73
C THR A 93 2.88 -1.39 14.22
N ASP A 94 3.34 -0.14 14.38
CA ASP A 94 2.50 0.97 14.78
C ASP A 94 1.59 1.43 13.63
N LEU A 95 0.27 1.41 13.86
CA LEU A 95 -0.74 1.78 12.86
C LEU A 95 -0.57 3.22 12.37
N SER A 96 -0.16 4.15 13.24
CA SER A 96 0.08 5.54 12.85
C SER A 96 1.21 5.63 11.82
N SER A 97 2.32 4.94 12.10
CA SER A 97 3.46 4.83 11.19
C SER A 97 3.10 4.12 9.88
N VAL A 98 2.29 3.05 9.92
CA VAL A 98 1.78 2.38 8.71
C VAL A 98 0.98 3.36 7.86
N ASN A 99 0.04 4.09 8.46
CA ASN A 99 -0.79 5.07 7.75
C ASN A 99 0.07 6.17 7.13
N ILE A 100 1.07 6.69 7.85
CA ILE A 100 2.02 7.68 7.32
C ILE A 100 2.73 7.14 6.07
N VAL A 101 3.24 5.90 6.12
CA VAL A 101 3.95 5.29 4.99
C VAL A 101 3.00 5.03 3.81
N GLN A 102 1.75 4.64 4.05
CA GLN A 102 0.73 4.52 3.00
C GLN A 102 0.48 5.86 2.32
N LYS A 103 0.31 6.95 3.09
CA LYS A 103 0.09 8.29 2.55
C LYS A 103 1.29 8.83 1.78
N LEU A 104 2.50 8.48 2.21
CA LEU A 104 3.71 8.74 1.44
C LEU A 104 3.74 7.93 0.13
N CYS A 105 3.28 6.67 0.13
CA CYS A 105 3.16 5.88 -1.10
C CYS A 105 2.17 6.52 -2.07
N ASP A 106 1.00 6.95 -1.60
CA ASP A 106 0.03 7.66 -2.43
C ASP A 106 0.66 8.92 -3.05
N TYR A 107 1.34 9.73 -2.23
CA TYR A 107 1.99 10.95 -2.69
C TYR A 107 3.11 10.68 -3.71
N TYR A 108 3.97 9.68 -3.47
CA TYR A 108 5.08 9.32 -4.37
C TYR A 108 4.69 8.35 -5.50
N LEU A 109 3.38 8.09 -5.68
CA LEU A 109 2.84 7.21 -6.72
C LEU A 109 3.36 5.77 -6.62
N CYS A 110 3.61 5.30 -5.41
CA CYS A 110 4.12 3.97 -5.14
C CYS A 110 2.98 2.94 -5.01
N ASN A 111 3.22 1.73 -5.51
CA ASN A 111 2.44 0.56 -5.08
C ASN A 111 3.02 0.02 -3.78
N TRP A 112 2.18 -0.54 -2.91
CA TRP A 112 2.61 -1.05 -1.62
C TRP A 112 1.88 -2.31 -1.16
N PHE A 113 2.54 -2.99 -0.25
CA PHE A 113 2.14 -4.22 0.41
C PHE A 113 2.45 -4.10 1.89
N TYR A 114 1.52 -4.47 2.75
CA TYR A 114 1.71 -4.48 4.19
C TYR A 114 1.24 -5.79 4.81
N CYS A 115 2.11 -6.40 5.61
CA CYS A 115 1.84 -7.60 6.38
C CYS A 115 2.00 -7.27 7.88
N PRO A 116 0.90 -7.06 8.63
CA PRO A 116 0.93 -6.69 10.03
C PRO A 116 1.55 -7.76 10.93
N SER A 117 1.37 -9.04 10.61
CA SER A 117 1.91 -10.16 11.40
C SER A 117 3.43 -10.14 11.51
N HIS A 118 4.11 -9.49 10.57
CA HIS A 118 5.58 -9.35 10.57
C HIS A 118 6.03 -7.88 10.66
N GLY A 119 5.10 -6.93 10.76
CA GLY A 119 5.40 -5.50 10.61
C GLY A 119 6.17 -5.19 9.34
N LYS A 120 5.88 -5.90 8.23
CA LYS A 120 6.64 -5.81 6.99
C LYS A 120 5.85 -4.97 5.99
N PHE A 121 6.41 -3.83 5.61
CA PHE A 121 5.87 -2.96 4.57
C PHE A 121 6.80 -2.98 3.37
N LYS A 122 6.27 -3.25 2.19
CA LYS A 122 7.01 -3.22 0.93
C LYS A 122 6.39 -2.18 0.00
N PHE A 123 7.21 -1.49 -0.78
CA PHE A 123 6.69 -0.62 -1.83
C PHE A 123 7.62 -0.55 -3.04
N THR A 124 7.05 -0.20 -4.20
CA THR A 124 7.74 -0.02 -5.48
C THR A 124 7.42 1.37 -6.01
N ARG A 125 8.43 2.08 -6.52
CA ARG A 125 8.25 3.37 -7.20
C ARG A 125 7.93 3.12 -8.68
N PRO A 126 7.21 4.04 -9.35
CA PRO A 126 7.05 4.00 -10.80
C PRO A 126 8.35 4.43 -11.51
N ASP A 127 8.57 3.91 -12.71
CA ASP A 127 9.80 4.13 -13.51
C ASP A 127 10.00 5.59 -13.94
N SER A 128 8.89 6.30 -14.19
CA SER A 128 8.91 7.74 -14.32
C SER A 128 8.99 8.32 -12.92
N ASP A 129 10.16 8.82 -12.53
CA ASP A 129 10.36 9.59 -11.31
C ASP A 129 9.98 11.06 -11.59
N PRO A 130 8.72 11.51 -11.36
CA PRO A 130 8.47 12.92 -11.29
C PRO A 130 9.22 13.41 -10.05
N PHE A 131 10.19 14.29 -10.24
CA PHE A 131 10.82 15.02 -9.14
C PHE A 131 9.72 15.68 -8.29
N LYS A 132 9.32 15.00 -7.20
CA LYS A 132 8.31 15.48 -6.28
C LYS A 132 9.02 16.17 -5.12
N PRO A 133 8.64 17.41 -4.78
CA PRO A 133 9.23 18.10 -3.64
C PRO A 133 8.97 17.31 -2.36
N SER A 134 9.85 17.44 -1.38
CA SER A 134 9.63 16.80 -0.09
C SER A 134 8.43 17.43 0.62
N ILE A 135 7.78 16.68 1.50
CA ILE A 135 6.73 17.19 2.38
C ILE A 135 7.25 18.34 3.22
N GLN A 136 8.52 18.29 3.64
CA GLN A 136 9.18 19.40 4.31
C GLN A 136 9.16 20.67 3.44
N ASP A 137 9.62 20.58 2.18
CA ASP A 137 9.71 21.73 1.27
C ASP A 137 8.33 22.35 1.02
N ILE A 138 7.31 21.51 0.80
CA ILE A 138 5.93 21.98 0.61
C ILE A 138 5.39 22.61 1.89
N SER A 139 5.72 22.06 3.06
CA SER A 139 5.20 22.58 4.34
C SER A 139 5.70 23.99 4.67
N VAL A 140 6.92 24.32 4.24
CA VAL A 140 7.58 25.62 4.48
C VAL A 140 7.37 26.61 3.34
N SER A 141 7.06 26.11 2.13
CA SER A 141 6.76 26.98 0.99
C SER A 141 5.45 27.72 1.23
N ARG A 142 5.47 29.05 1.08
CA ARG A 142 4.27 29.91 1.17
C ARG A 142 3.31 29.75 -0.01
N TYR A 143 3.62 28.86 -0.95
CA TYR A 143 2.84 28.64 -2.16
C TYR A 143 2.06 27.33 -2.09
N ILE A 144 0.73 27.49 -2.04
CA ILE A 144 -0.32 26.48 -2.31
C ILE A 144 -0.44 25.46 -1.16
N VAL A 145 -1.54 25.45 -0.41
CA VAL A 145 -2.78 24.86 -0.89
C VAL A 145 -4.04 25.64 -0.45
N ASN A 146 -4.67 26.34 -1.40
CA ASN A 146 -6.11 26.57 -1.39
C ASN A 146 -6.79 25.21 -1.69
N ILE A 147 -6.95 24.36 -0.68
CA ILE A 147 -8.02 23.37 -0.71
C ILE A 147 -9.19 24.14 -0.12
N GLU A 148 -9.88 24.88 -0.99
CA GLU A 148 -11.18 25.42 -0.66
C GLU A 148 -12.10 24.22 -0.36
N ASP A 149 -12.66 24.22 0.85
CA ASP A 149 -13.78 23.38 1.21
C ASP A 149 -14.96 23.75 0.28
N LYS A 150 -15.29 22.85 -0.64
CA LYS A 150 -16.57 22.84 -1.37
C LYS A 150 -17.32 21.55 -1.05
#